data_AF-A0A7X9IXI5-F1
#
_entry.id   AF-A0A7X9IXI5-F1
#
_cell.length_a   1.000
_cell.length_b   1.000
_cell.length_c   1.000
_cell.angle_alpha   90.00
_cell.angle_beta   90.00
_cell.angle_gamma   90.00
#
_symmetry.space_group_name_H-M   'P 1'
#
loop_
_entity.id
_entity.type
_entity.pdbx_description
1 polymer ?
#
loop_
_entity_poly.entity_id
_entity_poly.type
_entity_poly.pdbx_seq_one_letter_code
_entity_poly.pdbx_strand_id
1 'polypeptide(L)'
;MRGSGLTALIWTVVTAGCGAEPSGECPAGTTFRDPLCLPEWAGRTCDQDEDDFLDPACGGDDCAPGNFRVHPRAVEICNRIDDDCDGLTDEDAVARDWYRDEDGDEWGGGAPAWRQCEQPAGAAGRGGDCDDGNADRHPGAEERCNGVDDDCDGFTDEGVRTRFYRDRDGDGFGTPLEFSDACDLPAGFARAAGDCDDGSRDVRPDQLDFFAASGGPAGFDYDCDGRETPQDATVAGDCSGCTAVTSGWAGTAAPACGETGIWLVCRYDAAGGCAEQSRRTGQVQRCR
;
A
#
# COMPACT_ATOMS: atom_id res chain seq x y z
N MET A 1 -53.45 18.65 -59.30
CA MET A 1 -54.12 18.66 -57.99
C MET A 1 -53.29 19.51 -57.05
N ARG A 2 -53.92 20.54 -56.43
CA ARG A 2 -53.61 21.24 -55.16
C ARG A 2 -52.12 21.35 -54.76
N GLY A 3 -51.51 22.51 -54.54
CA GLY A 3 -51.99 23.77 -54.00
C GLY A 3 -51.07 24.18 -52.84
N SER A 4 -50.84 25.50 -52.68
CA SER A 4 -50.20 26.17 -51.53
C SER A 4 -48.66 26.02 -51.45
N GLY A 5 -47.81 27.05 -51.51
CA GLY A 5 -47.95 28.46 -51.13
C GLY A 5 -47.63 28.62 -49.64
N LEU A 6 -46.43 29.09 -49.29
CA LEU A 6 -46.14 29.91 -48.09
C LEU A 6 -44.65 30.32 -48.02
N THR A 7 -44.44 31.57 -48.41
CA THR A 7 -43.61 32.65 -47.84
C THR A 7 -42.52 32.32 -46.82
N ALA A 8 -41.32 32.85 -47.08
CA ALA A 8 -40.15 32.86 -46.21
C ALA A 8 -40.40 33.59 -44.88
N LEU A 9 -40.06 32.94 -43.76
CA LEU A 9 -39.90 33.57 -42.45
C LEU A 9 -38.43 33.95 -42.27
N ILE A 10 -38.15 35.24 -42.37
CA ILE A 10 -36.90 35.85 -41.93
C ILE A 10 -36.99 35.97 -40.40
N TRP A 11 -36.22 35.16 -39.69
CA TRP A 11 -36.01 35.34 -38.25
C TRP A 11 -34.96 36.43 -38.05
N THR A 12 -35.43 37.62 -37.66
CA THR A 12 -34.56 38.68 -37.15
C THR A 12 -34.00 38.22 -35.80
N VAL A 13 -32.69 38.07 -35.72
CA VAL A 13 -31.97 37.93 -34.44
C VAL A 13 -32.14 39.26 -33.71
N VAL A 14 -33.03 39.30 -32.73
CA VAL A 14 -33.06 40.38 -31.75
C VAL A 14 -31.83 40.17 -30.86
N THR A 15 -30.84 41.04 -31.00
CA THR A 15 -29.82 41.22 -29.98
C THR A 15 -30.54 41.50 -28.66
N ALA A 16 -30.38 40.62 -27.68
CA ALA A 16 -30.71 40.92 -26.30
C ALA A 16 -29.78 42.05 -25.85
N GLY A 17 -30.18 43.29 -26.11
CA GLY A 17 -29.67 44.44 -25.39
C GLY A 17 -30.08 44.29 -23.93
N CYS A 18 -29.20 44.71 -23.03
CA CYS A 18 -29.50 44.88 -21.62
C CYS A 18 -30.89 45.51 -21.47
N GLY A 19 -31.80 44.79 -20.79
CA GLY A 19 -33.14 45.27 -20.50
C GLY A 19 -33.07 46.61 -19.79
N ALA A 20 -33.96 47.50 -20.19
CA ALA A 20 -34.12 48.85 -19.68
C ALA A 20 -34.26 48.89 -18.15
N GLU A 21 -33.73 49.98 -17.56
CA GLU A 21 -33.86 50.36 -16.16
C GLU A 21 -35.33 50.41 -15.71
N PRO A 22 -35.61 49.88 -14.51
CA PRO A 22 -36.81 50.15 -13.75
C PRO A 22 -37.17 51.60 -13.52
N SER A 23 -37.95 52.28 -14.35
CA SER A 23 -38.51 53.59 -13.98
C SER A 23 -39.56 53.43 -12.86
N GLY A 24 -39.13 53.30 -11.61
CA GLY A 24 -39.98 53.22 -10.42
C GLY A 24 -39.80 54.46 -9.54
N GLU A 25 -40.71 55.42 -9.64
CA GLU A 25 -40.78 56.54 -8.71
C GLU A 25 -41.47 56.09 -7.40
N CYS A 26 -40.95 56.52 -6.25
CA CYS A 26 -41.59 56.33 -4.95
C CYS A 26 -43.01 56.97 -4.91
N PRO A 27 -43.96 56.44 -4.12
CA PRO A 27 -45.21 57.13 -3.84
C PRO A 27 -44.95 58.54 -3.28
N ALA A 28 -45.67 59.54 -3.81
CA ALA A 28 -45.48 60.94 -3.45
C ALA A 28 -45.59 61.15 -1.93
N GLY A 29 -44.50 61.66 -1.32
CA GLY A 29 -44.42 61.94 0.12
C GLY A 29 -43.49 61.02 0.90
N THR A 30 -42.92 60.00 0.27
CA THR A 30 -41.90 59.11 0.88
C THR A 30 -40.48 59.56 0.47
N THR A 31 -39.51 59.38 1.36
CA THR A 31 -38.09 59.63 1.08
C THR A 31 -37.35 58.29 0.97
N PHE A 32 -36.13 58.26 0.42
CA PHE A 32 -35.29 57.06 0.32
C PHE A 32 -34.98 56.36 1.67
N ARG A 33 -35.46 56.91 2.79
CA ARG A 33 -35.35 56.33 4.14
C ARG A 33 -36.64 55.68 4.64
N ASP A 34 -37.69 55.64 3.82
CA ASP A 34 -39.02 55.15 4.19
C ASP A 34 -39.18 53.67 3.74
N PRO A 35 -39.48 52.72 4.64
CA PRO A 35 -39.59 51.28 4.32
C PRO A 35 -40.64 50.95 3.24
N LEU A 36 -41.54 51.88 2.95
CA LEU A 36 -42.58 51.75 1.93
C LEU A 36 -42.14 52.16 0.52
N CYS A 37 -40.92 52.67 0.34
CA CYS A 37 -40.30 52.87 -0.97
C CYS A 37 -39.13 51.91 -1.22
N LEU A 38 -39.38 50.61 -1.14
CA LEU A 38 -38.44 49.61 -1.61
C LEU A 38 -38.97 49.01 -2.92
N PRO A 39 -38.54 49.49 -4.11
CA PRO A 39 -38.52 48.60 -5.27
C PRO A 39 -37.70 47.36 -4.91
N GLU A 40 -37.92 46.22 -5.55
CA GLU A 40 -37.16 44.96 -5.36
C GLU A 40 -35.63 45.07 -5.61
N TRP A 41 -35.12 46.29 -5.79
CA TRP A 41 -33.70 46.66 -5.89
C TRP A 41 -33.16 47.45 -4.69
N ALA A 42 -34.00 48.06 -3.85
CA ALA A 42 -33.52 48.84 -2.70
C ALA A 42 -33.13 47.95 -1.49
N GLY A 43 -33.73 46.75 -1.37
CA GLY A 43 -33.25 45.70 -0.47
C GLY A 43 -31.86 45.21 -0.87
N ARG A 44 -31.64 44.93 -2.17
CA ARG A 44 -30.33 44.51 -2.73
C ARG A 44 -29.21 45.56 -2.66
N THR A 45 -29.52 46.84 -2.42
CA THR A 45 -28.47 47.87 -2.22
C THR A 45 -28.08 48.05 -0.76
N CYS A 46 -28.81 47.42 0.15
CA CYS A 46 -28.64 47.55 1.60
C CYS A 46 -28.41 46.20 2.30
N ASP A 47 -28.29 45.13 1.51
CA ASP A 47 -27.91 43.77 1.86
C ASP A 47 -27.03 43.34 0.68
N GLN A 48 -25.73 43.63 0.77
CA GLN A 48 -24.81 43.52 -0.37
C GLN A 48 -24.42 42.07 -0.67
N ASP A 49 -24.49 41.17 0.31
CA ASP A 49 -24.12 39.77 0.20
C ASP A 49 -25.29 38.78 0.21
N GLU A 50 -26.53 39.29 0.29
CA GLU A 50 -27.80 38.59 0.18
C GLU A 50 -28.00 37.54 1.28
N ASP A 51 -27.68 37.90 2.53
CA ASP A 51 -27.79 37.04 3.70
C ASP A 51 -29.02 37.29 4.59
N ASP A 52 -29.90 38.17 4.13
CA ASP A 52 -31.13 38.66 4.80
C ASP A 52 -30.86 39.60 5.98
N PHE A 53 -29.63 40.09 6.16
CA PHE A 53 -29.29 41.14 7.12
C PHE A 53 -28.93 42.44 6.40
N LEU A 54 -29.22 43.57 7.06
CA LEU A 54 -29.02 44.88 6.47
C LEU A 54 -27.64 45.45 6.84
N ASP A 55 -26.90 45.96 5.85
CA ASP A 55 -25.60 46.61 6.00
C ASP A 55 -25.65 47.81 6.98
N PRO A 56 -24.53 48.18 7.64
CA PRO A 56 -24.46 49.32 8.56
C PRO A 56 -24.71 50.66 7.86
N ALA A 57 -24.37 50.74 6.57
CA ALA A 57 -24.62 51.91 5.74
C ALA A 57 -26.11 52.26 5.62
N CYS A 58 -26.97 51.25 5.79
CA CYS A 58 -28.43 51.38 5.80
C CYS A 58 -29.03 51.34 7.22
N GLY A 59 -28.20 51.29 8.26
CA GLY A 59 -28.61 51.27 9.67
C GLY A 59 -29.04 49.89 10.17
N GLY A 60 -28.61 48.81 9.52
CA GLY A 60 -28.70 47.46 10.06
C GLY A 60 -27.45 47.07 10.85
N ASP A 61 -27.49 45.83 11.36
CA ASP A 61 -26.50 45.30 12.31
C ASP A 61 -25.56 44.26 11.67
N ASP A 62 -25.58 44.08 10.35
CA ASP A 62 -24.60 43.25 9.65
C ASP A 62 -23.22 43.91 9.68
N CYS A 63 -22.26 43.28 10.34
CA CYS A 63 -20.91 43.80 10.50
C CYS A 63 -19.98 43.52 9.29
N ALA A 64 -20.40 42.69 8.34
CA ALA A 64 -19.60 42.32 7.17
C ALA A 64 -20.40 42.28 5.84
N PRO A 65 -20.79 43.45 5.28
CA PRO A 65 -21.64 43.61 4.08
C PRO A 65 -21.29 42.84 2.80
N GLY A 66 -20.11 42.23 2.72
CA GLY A 66 -19.65 41.48 1.55
C GLY A 66 -19.44 40.00 1.84
N ASN A 67 -19.87 39.50 2.99
CA ASN A 67 -19.66 38.15 3.47
C ASN A 67 -20.90 37.60 4.18
N PHE A 68 -21.75 36.92 3.40
CA PHE A 68 -22.99 36.27 3.83
C PHE A 68 -22.86 35.24 4.99
N ARG A 69 -21.65 34.97 5.46
CA ARG A 69 -21.38 34.08 6.60
C ARG A 69 -21.24 34.82 7.92
N VAL A 70 -21.17 36.15 7.90
CA VAL A 70 -20.90 36.99 9.07
C VAL A 70 -22.05 37.96 9.19
N HIS A 71 -22.94 37.71 10.16
CA HIS A 71 -24.19 38.43 10.35
C HIS A 71 -24.78 38.12 11.73
N PRO A 72 -25.72 38.95 12.28
CA PRO A 72 -26.32 38.83 13.63
C PRO A 72 -26.87 37.48 14.14
N ARG A 73 -26.87 36.44 13.32
CA ARG A 73 -27.37 35.09 13.66
C ARG A 73 -26.46 33.99 13.11
N ALA A 74 -25.25 34.34 12.69
CA ALA A 74 -24.26 33.36 12.33
C ALA A 74 -23.87 32.57 13.60
N VAL A 75 -23.22 31.42 13.39
CA VAL A 75 -22.65 30.66 14.50
C VAL A 75 -21.17 30.98 14.53
N GLU A 76 -20.69 31.41 15.68
CA GLU A 76 -19.27 31.61 15.94
C GLU A 76 -18.46 30.35 15.61
N ILE A 77 -17.42 30.52 14.81
CA ILE A 77 -16.43 29.49 14.51
C ILE A 77 -15.05 30.04 14.76
N CYS A 78 -14.14 29.28 15.39
CA CYS A 78 -12.78 29.73 15.70
C CYS A 78 -11.97 30.19 14.46
N ASN A 79 -12.19 31.42 14.02
CA ASN A 79 -11.70 32.06 12.80
C ASN A 79 -11.23 33.50 13.07
N ARG A 80 -11.41 34.02 14.30
CA ARG A 80 -11.09 35.37 14.76
C ARG A 80 -11.88 36.49 14.10
N ILE A 81 -13.09 36.17 13.63
CA ILE A 81 -14.08 37.09 13.13
C ILE A 81 -15.24 37.04 14.14
N ASP A 82 -15.79 38.20 14.42
CA ASP A 82 -17.10 38.34 15.07
C ASP A 82 -18.13 37.90 14.02
N ASP A 83 -18.42 36.59 13.95
CA ASP A 83 -19.29 36.03 12.93
C ASP A 83 -20.75 36.44 13.20
N ASP A 84 -21.15 36.55 14.47
CA ASP A 84 -22.50 36.88 14.86
C ASP A 84 -22.76 38.38 15.17
N CYS A 85 -21.76 39.23 14.90
CA CYS A 85 -21.83 40.69 14.98
C CYS A 85 -22.30 41.23 16.36
N ASP A 86 -22.05 40.51 17.45
CA ASP A 86 -22.43 40.94 18.80
C ASP A 86 -21.37 41.83 19.49
N GLY A 87 -20.21 42.01 18.83
CA GLY A 87 -19.09 42.81 19.29
C GLY A 87 -18.07 42.06 20.15
N LEU A 88 -18.25 40.75 20.33
CA LEU A 88 -17.27 39.82 20.87
C LEU A 88 -16.66 39.03 19.71
N THR A 89 -15.76 38.09 19.99
CA THR A 89 -15.08 37.33 18.93
C THR A 89 -14.83 35.94 19.47
N ASP A 90 -15.35 34.92 18.77
CA ASP A 90 -15.22 33.51 19.10
C ASP A 90 -15.75 33.12 20.51
N GLU A 91 -16.60 33.91 21.15
CA GLU A 91 -17.07 33.70 22.53
C GLU A 91 -18.03 32.52 22.69
N ASP A 92 -18.84 32.25 21.66
CA ASP A 92 -19.71 31.08 21.57
C ASP A 92 -19.20 30.03 20.57
N ALA A 93 -17.96 30.20 20.08
CA ALA A 93 -17.34 29.27 19.15
C ALA A 93 -17.14 27.89 19.79
N VAL A 94 -17.32 26.84 18.97
CA VAL A 94 -17.00 25.47 19.40
C VAL A 94 -15.49 25.34 19.58
N ALA A 95 -15.06 25.48 20.84
CA ALA A 95 -13.66 25.42 21.24
C ALA A 95 -12.99 24.10 20.82
N ARG A 96 -11.72 24.19 20.39
CA ARG A 96 -10.90 23.05 19.99
C ARG A 96 -10.18 22.46 21.18
N ASP A 97 -9.95 21.15 21.13
CA ASP A 97 -9.09 20.45 22.09
C ASP A 97 -7.63 20.64 21.71
N TRP A 98 -6.82 20.96 22.71
CA TRP A 98 -5.37 21.09 22.58
C TRP A 98 -4.67 20.14 23.55
N TYR A 99 -3.66 19.46 23.05
CA TYR A 99 -2.86 18.47 23.76
C TYR A 99 -1.52 19.11 24.11
N ARG A 100 -0.92 18.70 25.21
CA ARG A 100 0.46 19.10 25.50
C ARG A 100 1.38 18.44 24.46
N ASP A 101 2.36 19.19 23.99
CA ASP A 101 3.32 18.78 22.96
C ASP A 101 4.72 19.15 23.49
N GLU A 102 5.42 18.17 24.08
CA GLU A 102 6.71 18.39 24.75
C GLU A 102 7.92 18.29 23.81
N ASP A 103 7.79 17.63 22.66
CA ASP A 103 8.88 17.39 21.70
C ASP A 103 8.76 18.15 20.37
N GLY A 104 7.61 18.73 20.07
CA GLY A 104 7.36 19.62 18.95
C GLY A 104 7.04 18.94 17.62
N ASP A 105 6.44 17.76 17.62
CA ASP A 105 6.06 17.03 16.40
C ASP A 105 4.61 17.26 15.91
N GLU A 106 3.90 18.17 16.56
CA GLU A 106 2.49 18.52 16.31
C GLU A 106 1.47 17.44 16.68
N TRP A 107 1.88 16.41 17.40
CA TRP A 107 1.05 15.49 18.17
C TRP A 107 1.26 15.76 19.65
N GLY A 108 0.32 15.31 20.46
CA GLY A 108 0.39 15.54 21.89
C GLY A 108 -0.11 14.38 22.70
N GLY A 109 0.58 14.17 23.82
CA GLY A 109 0.34 13.06 24.73
C GLY A 109 -0.90 13.24 25.59
N GLY A 110 -1.56 12.11 25.89
CA GLY A 110 -2.59 12.01 26.92
C GLY A 110 -3.93 12.68 26.59
N ALA A 111 -4.61 13.18 27.63
CA ALA A 111 -5.92 13.82 27.50
C ALA A 111 -5.76 15.31 27.12
N PRO A 112 -6.77 15.92 26.45
CA PRO A 112 -6.76 17.35 26.16
C PRO A 112 -6.46 18.17 27.43
N ALA A 113 -5.43 19.02 27.35
CA ALA A 113 -5.01 19.87 28.45
C ALA A 113 -5.72 21.23 28.42
N TRP A 114 -6.15 21.69 27.24
CA TRP A 114 -6.91 22.93 27.06
C TRP A 114 -8.08 22.74 26.09
N ARG A 115 -9.11 23.56 26.26
CA ARG A 115 -10.24 23.67 25.34
C ARG A 115 -10.53 25.14 25.07
N GLN A 116 -10.06 25.64 23.92
CA GLN A 116 -10.14 27.06 23.52
C GLN A 116 -9.92 27.22 21.99
N CYS A 117 -10.17 28.40 21.43
CA CYS A 117 -9.98 28.64 20.00
C CYS A 117 -8.52 28.74 19.58
N GLU A 118 -7.73 29.59 20.26
CA GLU A 118 -6.29 29.72 20.01
C GLU A 118 -5.50 28.54 20.55
N GLN A 119 -4.54 28.07 19.75
CA GLN A 119 -3.49 27.15 20.19
C GLN A 119 -2.67 27.75 21.34
N PRO A 120 -2.66 27.13 22.53
CA PRO A 120 -1.71 27.47 23.57
C PRO A 120 -0.27 27.23 23.08
N ALA A 121 0.70 27.99 23.61
CA ALA A 121 2.11 27.73 23.31
C ALA A 121 2.53 26.35 23.84
N GLY A 122 3.21 25.56 23.01
CA GLY A 122 3.65 24.19 23.35
C GLY A 122 2.49 23.18 23.41
N ALA A 123 1.49 23.37 22.55
CA ALA A 123 0.35 22.46 22.46
C ALA A 123 0.14 22.02 21.01
N ALA A 124 -0.28 20.78 20.81
CA ALA A 124 -0.65 20.21 19.52
C ALA A 124 -2.17 20.18 19.33
N GLY A 125 -2.62 20.31 18.08
CA GLY A 125 -4.04 20.19 17.71
C GLY A 125 -4.50 18.74 17.52
N ARG A 126 -3.55 17.79 17.52
CA ARG A 126 -3.80 16.36 17.38
C ARG A 126 -3.32 15.65 18.64
N GLY A 127 -4.08 14.66 19.08
CA GLY A 127 -3.71 13.81 20.21
C GLY A 127 -3.42 12.39 19.75
N GLY A 128 -2.92 11.57 20.67
CA GLY A 128 -2.61 10.16 20.40
C GLY A 128 -1.12 9.86 20.31
N ASP A 129 -0.28 10.82 20.69
CA ASP A 129 1.14 10.60 20.87
C ASP A 129 1.39 9.60 22.01
N CYS A 130 2.16 8.56 21.71
CA CYS A 130 2.53 7.51 22.64
C CYS A 130 3.86 7.78 23.38
N ASP A 131 4.69 8.71 22.91
CA ASP A 131 5.97 9.12 23.50
C ASP A 131 6.25 10.62 23.26
N ASP A 132 5.48 11.50 23.93
CA ASP A 132 5.51 12.98 23.90
C ASP A 132 6.88 13.64 24.18
N GLY A 133 7.91 12.85 24.46
CA GLY A 133 9.29 13.29 24.64
C GLY A 133 10.21 12.97 23.44
N ASN A 134 9.66 12.43 22.35
CA ASN A 134 10.40 11.97 21.18
C ASN A 134 9.63 12.21 19.87
N ALA A 135 9.97 13.31 19.20
CA ALA A 135 9.35 13.78 17.95
C ALA A 135 9.42 12.82 16.74
N ASP A 136 10.11 11.69 16.86
CA ASP A 136 10.09 10.61 15.86
C ASP A 136 8.98 9.58 16.15
N ARG A 137 8.17 9.77 17.21
CA ARG A 137 7.22 8.76 17.73
C ARG A 137 5.83 9.32 17.92
N HIS A 138 5.05 9.24 16.86
CA HIS A 138 3.71 9.80 16.84
C HIS A 138 2.86 9.07 15.81
N PRO A 139 1.52 9.23 15.87
CA PRO A 139 0.61 8.70 14.86
C PRO A 139 1.10 8.91 13.41
N GLY A 140 1.37 7.80 12.72
CA GLY A 140 1.79 7.77 11.32
C GLY A 140 3.27 8.09 11.07
N ALA A 141 4.14 8.01 12.08
CA ALA A 141 5.59 7.99 11.89
C ALA A 141 6.04 6.75 11.08
N GLU A 142 7.31 6.73 10.63
CA GLU A 142 7.87 5.56 9.95
C GLU A 142 8.40 4.56 10.99
N GLU A 143 7.85 3.36 10.98
CA GLU A 143 8.35 2.26 11.80
C GLU A 143 9.84 1.98 11.57
N ARG A 144 10.56 1.72 12.67
CA ARG A 144 11.94 1.26 12.63
C ARG A 144 12.02 -0.04 13.38
N CYS A 145 12.86 -0.95 12.91
CA CYS A 145 13.07 -2.24 13.58
C CYS A 145 13.92 -2.05 14.86
N ASN A 146 13.33 -1.44 15.89
CA ASN A 146 13.98 -1.01 17.13
C ASN A 146 13.29 -1.58 18.38
N GLY A 147 12.20 -2.35 18.20
CA GLY A 147 11.41 -2.96 19.27
C GLY A 147 10.44 -1.99 19.95
N VAL A 148 10.08 -0.89 19.30
CA VAL A 148 9.12 0.11 19.76
C VAL A 148 8.10 0.40 18.66
N ASP A 149 6.88 0.70 19.11
CA ASP A 149 5.80 1.27 18.31
C ASP A 149 6.16 2.74 18.04
N ASP A 150 6.74 3.04 16.88
CA ASP A 150 7.14 4.39 16.53
C ASP A 150 5.95 5.17 15.91
N ASP A 151 5.01 4.49 15.25
CA ASP A 151 3.86 5.12 14.62
C ASP A 151 2.59 5.20 15.49
N CYS A 152 2.67 4.73 16.73
CA CYS A 152 1.63 4.72 17.75
C CYS A 152 0.32 4.02 17.32
N ASP A 153 0.37 3.02 16.43
CA ASP A 153 -0.80 2.26 15.99
C ASP A 153 -1.15 1.05 16.89
N GLY A 154 -0.28 0.75 17.85
CA GLY A 154 -0.40 -0.36 18.81
C GLY A 154 0.27 -1.66 18.36
N PHE A 155 0.91 -1.67 17.20
CA PHE A 155 1.80 -2.73 16.75
C PHE A 155 3.27 -2.31 16.96
N THR A 156 4.22 -3.12 16.54
CA THR A 156 5.63 -2.86 16.85
C THR A 156 6.46 -3.49 15.76
N ASP A 157 7.27 -2.66 15.10
CA ASP A 157 8.10 -3.00 13.95
C ASP A 157 7.30 -3.64 12.79
N GLU A 158 6.02 -3.32 12.62
CA GLU A 158 5.24 -3.80 11.47
C GLU A 158 5.74 -3.20 10.16
N GLY A 159 5.61 -3.96 9.08
CA GLY A 159 6.11 -3.57 7.76
C GLY A 159 7.65 -3.57 7.60
N VAL A 160 8.42 -3.55 8.69
CA VAL A 160 9.89 -3.51 8.66
C VAL A 160 10.58 -4.83 9.05
N ARG A 161 9.84 -5.77 9.65
CA ARG A 161 10.35 -7.12 9.94
C ARG A 161 10.63 -7.93 8.67
N THR A 162 11.74 -8.66 8.69
CA THR A 162 12.11 -9.64 7.65
C THR A 162 11.63 -11.03 8.04
N ARG A 163 11.15 -11.80 7.07
CA ARG A 163 10.84 -13.22 7.27
C ARG A 163 12.10 -14.08 7.25
N PHE A 164 12.24 -14.93 8.25
CA PHE A 164 13.28 -15.95 8.35
C PHE A 164 12.65 -17.35 8.49
N TYR A 165 13.36 -18.38 8.04
CA TYR A 165 12.90 -19.77 7.99
C TYR A 165 13.76 -20.63 8.89
N ARG A 166 13.18 -21.56 9.66
CA ARG A 166 13.94 -22.45 10.54
C ARG A 166 14.92 -23.27 9.69
N ASP A 167 16.18 -23.25 10.10
CA ASP A 167 17.31 -23.95 9.49
C ASP A 167 17.98 -24.80 10.58
N ARG A 168 17.53 -26.05 10.68
CA ARG A 168 17.92 -26.98 11.75
C ARG A 168 19.25 -27.64 11.45
N ASP A 169 19.56 -27.89 10.19
CA ASP A 169 20.80 -28.58 9.81
C ASP A 169 21.96 -27.62 9.50
N GLY A 170 21.68 -26.34 9.31
CA GLY A 170 22.64 -25.26 9.17
C GLY A 170 23.24 -25.13 7.77
N ASP A 171 22.51 -25.49 6.72
CA ASP A 171 22.99 -25.36 5.34
C ASP A 171 22.72 -24.00 4.68
N GLY A 172 21.94 -23.15 5.35
CA GLY A 172 21.62 -21.80 4.90
C GLY A 172 20.28 -21.66 4.17
N PHE A 173 19.51 -22.74 4.04
CA PHE A 173 18.12 -22.75 3.62
C PHE A 173 17.25 -23.25 4.77
N GLY A 174 16.03 -22.70 4.88
CA GLY A 174 15.11 -23.13 5.91
C GLY A 174 13.79 -23.66 5.37
N THR A 175 13.06 -24.35 6.24
CA THR A 175 11.75 -24.95 5.93
C THR A 175 10.70 -23.85 5.68
N PRO A 176 10.01 -23.81 4.52
CA PRO A 176 9.04 -22.74 4.18
C PRO A 176 7.85 -22.59 5.15
N LEU A 177 7.48 -23.65 5.87
CA LEU A 177 6.33 -23.68 6.77
C LEU A 177 6.67 -23.36 8.24
N GLU A 178 7.96 -23.29 8.56
CA GLU A 178 8.43 -22.92 9.90
C GLU A 178 9.17 -21.59 9.81
N PHE A 179 8.45 -20.48 9.94
CA PHE A 179 9.00 -19.13 9.77
C PHE A 179 8.77 -18.24 11.00
N SER A 180 9.60 -17.21 11.12
CA SER A 180 9.49 -16.13 12.09
C SER A 180 9.78 -14.81 11.41
N ASP A 181 8.93 -13.81 11.64
CA ASP A 181 9.18 -12.44 11.20
C ASP A 181 9.94 -11.70 12.32
N ALA A 182 11.11 -11.14 12.02
CA ALA A 182 11.99 -10.50 13.00
C ALA A 182 12.86 -9.40 12.36
N CYS A 183 13.46 -8.54 13.18
CA CYS A 183 14.39 -7.49 12.73
C CYS A 183 15.75 -8.07 12.31
N ASP A 184 16.30 -8.90 13.19
CA ASP A 184 17.58 -9.56 13.00
C ASP A 184 17.39 -11.05 12.77
N LEU A 185 18.36 -11.67 12.11
CA LEU A 185 18.39 -13.11 11.86
C LEU A 185 18.38 -13.87 13.21
N PRO A 186 17.30 -14.61 13.53
CA PRO A 186 17.25 -15.38 14.76
C PRO A 186 18.20 -16.57 14.70
N ALA A 187 18.71 -17.02 15.85
CA ALA A 187 19.57 -18.19 15.92
C ALA A 187 18.81 -19.46 15.46
N GLY A 188 19.42 -20.24 14.55
CA GLY A 188 18.80 -21.44 13.97
C GLY A 188 17.77 -21.15 12.87
N PHE A 189 17.87 -19.99 12.23
CA PHE A 189 17.08 -19.62 11.07
C PHE A 189 17.98 -19.18 9.92
N ALA A 190 17.45 -19.22 8.70
CA ALA A 190 18.03 -18.75 7.46
C ALA A 190 17.15 -17.70 6.77
N ARG A 191 17.76 -16.89 5.89
CA ARG A 191 17.04 -15.93 5.03
C ARG A 191 16.42 -16.60 3.81
N ALA A 192 17.06 -17.65 3.30
CA ALA A 192 16.58 -18.38 2.15
C ALA A 192 15.59 -19.47 2.59
N ALA A 193 14.54 -19.65 1.81
CA ALA A 193 13.57 -20.73 1.97
C ALA A 193 13.81 -21.82 0.92
N GLY A 194 13.09 -22.93 1.07
CA GLY A 194 12.98 -23.94 0.02
C GLY A 194 13.66 -25.25 0.36
N ASP A 195 14.14 -25.39 1.59
CA ASP A 195 14.63 -26.66 2.09
C ASP A 195 13.47 -27.67 2.20
N CYS A 196 13.65 -28.80 1.52
CA CYS A 196 12.72 -29.91 1.45
C CYS A 196 13.06 -31.04 2.45
N ASP A 197 14.24 -31.02 3.07
CA ASP A 197 14.63 -31.86 4.22
C ASP A 197 15.59 -31.15 5.18
N ASP A 198 15.03 -30.38 6.13
CA ASP A 198 15.71 -29.66 7.23
C ASP A 198 16.40 -30.57 8.27
N GLY A 199 16.55 -31.85 7.96
CA GLY A 199 17.38 -32.81 8.68
C GLY A 199 18.72 -33.10 8.00
N SER A 200 18.96 -32.60 6.79
CA SER A 200 20.05 -33.00 5.93
C SER A 200 20.63 -31.85 5.11
N ARG A 201 21.81 -31.36 5.53
CA ARG A 201 22.55 -30.29 4.85
C ARG A 201 22.87 -30.54 3.38
N ASP A 202 22.78 -31.78 2.93
CA ASP A 202 23.02 -32.18 1.55
C ASP A 202 21.78 -32.00 0.66
N VAL A 203 20.60 -31.76 1.23
CA VAL A 203 19.31 -31.58 0.54
C VAL A 203 18.93 -30.11 0.65
N ARG A 204 19.09 -29.36 -0.44
CA ARG A 204 18.80 -27.92 -0.47
C ARG A 204 18.68 -27.38 -1.89
N PRO A 205 18.01 -26.23 -2.07
CA PRO A 205 18.02 -25.54 -3.34
C PRO A 205 19.43 -25.36 -3.92
N ASP A 206 19.54 -25.56 -5.24
CA ASP A 206 20.78 -25.47 -6.02
C ASP A 206 21.87 -26.51 -5.66
N GLN A 207 21.50 -27.63 -5.05
CA GLN A 207 22.42 -28.76 -4.88
C GLN A 207 22.89 -29.31 -6.24
N LEU A 208 24.20 -29.52 -6.37
CA LEU A 208 24.81 -29.97 -7.62
C LEU A 208 25.34 -31.41 -7.55
N ASP A 209 25.50 -31.95 -6.36
CA ASP A 209 26.03 -33.28 -6.13
C ASP A 209 24.98 -34.38 -6.33
N PHE A 210 25.44 -35.55 -6.75
CA PHE A 210 24.60 -36.74 -6.93
C PHE A 210 24.89 -37.76 -5.82
N PHE A 211 23.84 -38.26 -5.18
CA PHE A 211 23.90 -39.16 -4.04
C PHE A 211 23.20 -40.50 -4.34
N ALA A 212 23.72 -41.58 -3.74
CA ALA A 212 23.22 -42.94 -3.93
C ALA A 212 22.18 -43.36 -2.89
N ALA A 213 22.15 -42.67 -1.75
CA ALA A 213 21.16 -42.88 -0.70
C ALA A 213 19.99 -41.92 -0.92
N SER A 214 18.86 -42.17 -0.25
CA SER A 214 17.76 -41.20 -0.18
C SER A 214 18.04 -40.16 0.92
N GLY A 215 17.77 -38.89 0.63
CA GLY A 215 17.78 -37.75 1.56
C GLY A 215 16.49 -37.69 2.39
N GLY A 216 16.14 -38.79 3.04
CA GLY A 216 15.00 -38.83 3.96
C GLY A 216 13.66 -38.46 3.31
N PRO A 217 12.89 -37.50 3.86
CA PRO A 217 11.61 -37.02 3.32
C PRO A 217 11.65 -36.55 1.87
N ALA A 218 12.78 -36.00 1.41
CA ALA A 218 12.95 -35.52 0.04
C ALA A 218 13.20 -36.63 -0.99
N GLY A 219 13.36 -37.89 -0.56
CA GLY A 219 13.65 -38.99 -1.47
C GLY A 219 15.01 -38.79 -2.15
N PHE A 220 15.06 -38.79 -3.48
CA PHE A 220 16.28 -38.48 -4.24
C PHE A 220 16.33 -37.09 -4.86
N ASP A 221 15.39 -36.21 -4.49
CA ASP A 221 15.36 -34.79 -4.85
C ASP A 221 16.20 -33.99 -3.85
N TYR A 222 17.50 -33.93 -4.10
CA TYR A 222 18.48 -33.24 -3.29
C TYR A 222 18.59 -31.75 -3.62
N ASP A 223 18.14 -31.32 -4.80
CA ASP A 223 18.13 -29.91 -5.20
C ASP A 223 16.78 -29.19 -4.95
N CYS A 224 15.82 -29.90 -4.36
CA CYS A 224 14.49 -29.42 -3.97
C CYS A 224 13.69 -28.79 -5.13
N ASP A 225 13.90 -29.25 -6.37
CA ASP A 225 13.17 -28.76 -7.54
C ASP A 225 11.85 -29.52 -7.81
N GLY A 226 11.58 -30.55 -7.01
CA GLY A 226 10.44 -31.45 -7.12
C GLY A 226 10.65 -32.63 -8.06
N ARG A 227 11.89 -32.89 -8.53
CA ARG A 227 12.21 -33.98 -9.48
C ARG A 227 13.51 -34.69 -9.12
N GLU A 228 13.42 -36.01 -9.03
CA GLU A 228 14.60 -36.87 -8.96
C GLU A 228 15.30 -36.97 -10.34
N THR A 229 16.58 -36.61 -10.40
CA THR A 229 17.40 -36.55 -11.61
C THR A 229 18.58 -37.53 -11.55
N PRO A 230 18.66 -38.52 -12.45
CA PRO A 230 19.76 -39.48 -12.45
C PRO A 230 21.09 -38.88 -12.96
N GLN A 231 22.19 -39.24 -12.29
CA GLN A 231 23.56 -38.90 -12.69
C GLN A 231 23.93 -39.45 -14.08
N ASP A 232 23.48 -40.66 -14.40
CA ASP A 232 23.91 -41.40 -15.59
C ASP A 232 22.70 -41.99 -16.31
N ALA A 233 22.29 -41.37 -17.41
CA ALA A 233 21.19 -41.86 -18.25
C ALA A 233 21.64 -42.77 -19.40
N THR A 234 22.95 -42.97 -19.58
CA THR A 234 23.48 -43.70 -20.73
C THR A 234 23.25 -45.21 -20.58
N VAL A 235 22.71 -45.84 -21.62
CA VAL A 235 22.47 -47.28 -21.68
C VAL A 235 23.43 -47.91 -22.69
N ALA A 236 24.27 -48.85 -22.23
CA ALA A 236 25.20 -49.60 -23.06
C ALA A 236 24.56 -50.85 -23.70
N GLY A 237 23.40 -51.30 -23.21
CA GLY A 237 22.72 -52.48 -23.73
C GLY A 237 23.35 -53.78 -23.24
N ASP A 238 23.60 -54.69 -24.17
CA ASP A 238 24.26 -55.98 -23.96
C ASP A 238 25.64 -56.05 -24.64
N CYS A 239 26.19 -54.91 -25.04
CA CYS A 239 27.41 -54.79 -25.86
C CYS A 239 27.33 -55.53 -27.23
N SER A 240 26.16 -55.76 -27.81
CA SER A 240 26.06 -56.37 -29.15
C SER A 240 26.20 -55.37 -30.31
N GLY A 241 25.95 -54.08 -30.08
CA GLY A 241 25.76 -53.07 -31.13
C GLY A 241 26.65 -51.82 -31.08
N CYS A 242 27.73 -51.79 -30.29
CA CYS A 242 28.57 -50.59 -30.23
C CYS A 242 29.42 -50.40 -31.50
N THR A 243 29.57 -49.16 -31.93
CA THR A 243 30.42 -48.75 -33.07
C THR A 243 31.66 -47.95 -32.62
N ALA A 244 31.75 -47.66 -31.32
CA ALA A 244 32.85 -46.99 -30.65
C ALA A 244 32.94 -47.49 -29.20
N VAL A 245 33.84 -46.91 -28.40
CA VAL A 245 33.86 -47.17 -26.95
C VAL A 245 32.63 -46.53 -26.32
N THR A 246 31.77 -47.34 -25.69
CA THR A 246 30.56 -46.87 -25.01
C THR A 246 30.56 -47.38 -23.57
N SER A 247 30.24 -46.51 -22.62
CA SER A 247 30.02 -46.87 -21.21
C SER A 247 28.62 -46.49 -20.79
N GLY A 248 27.96 -47.35 -20.02
CA GLY A 248 26.59 -47.12 -19.57
C GLY A 248 26.00 -48.31 -18.85
N TRP A 249 24.72 -48.20 -18.50
CA TRP A 249 23.95 -49.25 -17.85
C TRP A 249 23.64 -50.40 -18.80
N ALA A 250 23.73 -51.62 -18.28
CA ALA A 250 23.28 -52.81 -18.99
C ALA A 250 21.75 -52.81 -19.14
N GLY A 251 21.25 -53.44 -20.21
CA GLY A 251 19.80 -53.59 -20.45
C GLY A 251 19.21 -52.48 -21.32
N THR A 252 17.92 -52.18 -21.14
CA THR A 252 17.18 -51.25 -22.03
C THR A 252 17.00 -49.85 -21.44
N ALA A 253 17.32 -49.64 -20.16
CA ALA A 253 17.17 -48.38 -19.45
C ALA A 253 18.19 -48.30 -18.30
N ALA A 254 18.52 -47.07 -17.86
CA ALA A 254 19.23 -46.86 -16.61
C ALA A 254 18.35 -47.32 -15.42
N PRO A 255 18.94 -47.82 -14.31
CA PRO A 255 18.21 -48.06 -13.07
C PRO A 255 17.53 -46.77 -12.58
N ALA A 256 16.46 -46.94 -11.79
CA ALA A 256 15.87 -45.83 -11.06
C ALA A 256 16.86 -45.27 -10.02
N CYS A 257 16.56 -44.08 -9.50
CA CYS A 257 17.38 -43.46 -8.45
C CYS A 257 17.56 -44.39 -7.25
N GLY A 258 18.82 -44.55 -6.81
CA GLY A 258 19.19 -45.44 -5.71
C GLY A 258 19.18 -46.93 -6.02
N GLU A 259 18.67 -47.35 -7.18
CA GLU A 259 18.66 -48.77 -7.56
C GLU A 259 20.04 -49.24 -8.01
N THR A 260 20.28 -50.53 -7.80
CA THR A 260 21.53 -51.16 -8.26
C THR A 260 21.38 -51.74 -9.66
N GLY A 261 22.44 -51.61 -10.45
CA GLY A 261 22.53 -52.15 -11.80
C GLY A 261 23.93 -52.66 -12.13
N ILE A 262 24.10 -53.01 -13.42
CA ILE A 262 25.38 -53.40 -13.98
C ILE A 262 25.87 -52.28 -14.88
N TRP A 263 27.06 -51.76 -14.62
CA TRP A 263 27.73 -50.81 -15.50
C TRP A 263 28.69 -51.53 -16.43
N LEU A 264 28.53 -51.32 -17.73
CA LEU A 264 29.34 -51.92 -18.78
C LEU A 264 30.24 -50.88 -19.43
N VAL A 265 31.40 -51.33 -19.88
CA VAL A 265 32.20 -50.64 -20.91
C VAL A 265 32.32 -51.58 -22.08
N CYS A 266 31.75 -51.21 -23.22
CA CYS A 266 31.81 -51.95 -24.47
C CYS A 266 32.84 -51.29 -25.41
N ARG A 267 33.57 -52.08 -26.19
CA ARG A 267 34.47 -51.56 -27.23
C ARG A 267 34.29 -52.30 -28.53
N TYR A 268 34.37 -51.54 -29.61
CA TYR A 268 34.49 -52.07 -30.96
C TYR A 268 35.92 -52.57 -31.19
N ASP A 269 36.06 -53.82 -31.62
CA ASP A 269 37.34 -54.46 -31.89
C ASP A 269 37.76 -54.34 -33.37
N ALA A 270 39.03 -54.68 -33.64
CA ALA A 270 39.58 -54.64 -35.00
C ALA A 270 39.03 -55.77 -35.90
N ALA A 271 38.32 -56.76 -35.35
CA ALA A 271 37.67 -57.84 -36.09
C ALA A 271 36.25 -57.45 -36.55
N GLY A 272 35.79 -56.25 -36.20
CA GLY A 272 34.50 -55.71 -36.61
C GLY A 272 33.34 -56.03 -35.67
N GLY A 273 33.62 -56.53 -34.47
CA GLY A 273 32.64 -56.88 -33.44
C GLY A 273 32.65 -55.91 -32.25
N CYS A 274 31.53 -55.82 -31.54
CA CYS A 274 31.46 -55.15 -30.23
C CYS A 274 31.60 -56.21 -29.12
N ALA A 275 32.44 -55.93 -28.12
CA ALA A 275 32.66 -56.82 -26.98
C ALA A 275 32.70 -56.06 -25.64
N GLU A 276 32.23 -56.71 -24.58
CA GLU A 276 32.34 -56.26 -23.19
C GLU A 276 33.83 -56.22 -22.79
N GLN A 277 34.31 -55.07 -22.31
CA GLN A 277 35.66 -54.91 -21.77
C GLN A 277 35.69 -54.99 -20.24
N SER A 278 34.66 -54.45 -19.60
CA SER A 278 34.55 -54.46 -18.15
C SER A 278 33.10 -54.47 -17.72
N ARG A 279 32.84 -55.19 -16.63
CA ARG A 279 31.57 -55.29 -15.94
C ARG A 279 31.75 -54.92 -14.49
N ARG A 280 30.94 -53.99 -14.00
CA ARG A 280 30.81 -53.67 -12.58
C ARG A 280 29.38 -53.98 -12.16
N THR A 281 29.18 -55.01 -11.35
CA THR A 281 27.88 -55.40 -10.81
C THR A 281 27.60 -54.64 -9.50
N GLY A 282 26.32 -54.39 -9.20
CA GLY A 282 25.90 -53.75 -7.95
C GLY A 282 26.28 -52.26 -7.88
N GLN A 283 26.40 -51.60 -9.03
CA GLN A 283 26.61 -50.14 -9.07
C GLN A 283 25.28 -49.45 -8.78
N VAL A 284 25.26 -48.47 -7.87
CA VAL A 284 24.07 -47.71 -7.53
C VAL A 284 23.93 -46.50 -8.46
N GLN A 285 22.73 -46.27 -9.01
CA GLN A 285 22.42 -45.03 -9.72
C GLN A 285 22.33 -43.88 -8.72
N ARG A 286 23.21 -42.89 -8.84
CA ARG A 286 23.16 -41.67 -8.02
C ARG A 286 22.16 -40.67 -8.59
N CYS A 287 21.57 -39.86 -7.73
CA CYS A 287 20.57 -38.87 -8.10
C CYS A 287 20.71 -37.58 -7.30
N ARG A 288 20.09 -36.53 -7.82
CA ARG A 288 19.86 -35.27 -7.15
C ARG A 288 18.46 -34.79 -7.46
#